data_AF-W0BF98-F1
#
_entry.id   AF-W0BF98-F1
#
_cell.length_a   1.000
_cell.length_b   1.000
_cell.length_c   1.000
_cell.angle_alpha   90.00
_cell.angle_beta   90.00
_cell.angle_gamma   90.00
#
_symmetry.space_group_name_H-M   'P 1'
#
loop_
_entity.id
_entity.type
_entity.pdbx_description
1 polymer ?
#
loop_
_entity_poly.entity_id
_entity_poly.type
_entity_poly.pdbx_seq_one_letter_code
_entity_poly.pdbx_strand_id
1 'polypeptide(L)'
;MTQVYDVAIIGGGINGCGCAADAALRGLSVLLCEQDDLGSQTSSSSTKLIHGGLRYLEYYDFAMVKKALDERQILLQQAPHLIHPILFVLPHKKTEGLSGCCALAYIFTII
;
A
#
# COMPACT_ATOMS: atom_id res chain seq x y z
N MET A 1 10.31 -37.27 -4.79
CA MET A 1 8.84 -37.17 -4.92
C MET A 1 8.52 -35.76 -5.39
N THR A 2 7.70 -35.58 -6.42
CA THR A 2 7.22 -34.28 -6.87
C THR A 2 6.15 -33.78 -5.90
N GLN A 3 6.41 -32.65 -5.25
CA GLN A 3 5.42 -32.01 -4.39
C GLN A 3 4.47 -31.19 -5.25
N VAL A 4 3.17 -31.44 -5.09
CA VAL A 4 2.10 -30.66 -5.74
C VAL A 4 1.67 -29.56 -4.77
N TYR A 5 1.59 -28.33 -5.27
CA TYR A 5 1.08 -27.17 -4.54
C TYR A 5 -0.28 -26.78 -5.10
N ASP A 6 -1.17 -26.24 -4.27
CA ASP A 6 -2.49 -25.74 -4.68
C ASP A 6 -2.36 -24.45 -5.49
N VAL A 7 -1.41 -23.58 -5.13
CA VAL A 7 -1.18 -22.29 -5.81
C VAL A 7 0.30 -22.02 -5.98
N ALA A 8 0.70 -21.61 -7.18
CA ALA A 8 2.01 -21.04 -7.46
C ALA A 8 1.88 -19.53 -7.71
N ILE A 9 2.67 -18.73 -6.99
CA ILE A 9 2.72 -17.27 -7.10
C ILE A 9 4.11 -16.89 -7.61
N ILE A 10 4.14 -16.14 -8.70
CA ILE A 10 5.38 -15.68 -9.34
C ILE A 10 5.56 -14.19 -9.06
N GLY A 11 6.65 -13.84 -8.39
CA GLY A 11 6.98 -12.50 -7.91
C GLY A 11 6.76 -12.33 -6.41
N GLY A 12 7.81 -11.97 -5.68
CA GLY A 12 7.88 -11.69 -4.26
C GLY A 12 7.82 -10.20 -3.90
N GLY A 13 7.15 -9.39 -4.74
CA GLY A 13 6.77 -8.02 -4.37
C GLY A 13 5.61 -7.98 -3.37
N ILE A 14 5.20 -6.78 -2.94
CA ILE A 14 4.14 -6.61 -1.93
C ILE A 14 2.81 -7.31 -2.29
N ASN A 15 2.42 -7.30 -3.57
CA ASN A 15 1.23 -7.98 -4.04
C ASN A 15 1.38 -9.51 -3.96
N GLY A 16 2.52 -10.05 -4.41
CA GLY A 16 2.77 -11.49 -4.41
C GLY A 16 2.87 -12.04 -2.99
N CYS A 17 3.61 -11.37 -2.11
CA CYS A 17 3.70 -11.73 -0.69
C CYS A 17 2.34 -11.64 0.02
N GLY A 18 1.55 -10.59 -0.26
CA GLY A 18 0.19 -10.45 0.28
C GLY A 18 -0.75 -11.56 -0.17
N CYS A 19 -0.75 -11.90 -1.46
CA CYS A 19 -1.53 -13.02 -1.99
C CYS A 19 -1.07 -14.36 -1.40
N ALA A 20 0.22 -14.57 -1.23
CA ALA A 20 0.76 -15.80 -0.63
C ALA A 20 0.34 -15.94 0.82
N ALA A 21 0.40 -14.85 1.60
CA ALA A 21 -0.05 -14.82 2.98
C ALA A 21 -1.55 -15.12 3.09
N ASP A 22 -2.41 -14.47 2.30
CA ASP A 22 -3.85 -14.73 2.31
C ASP A 22 -4.17 -16.18 1.91
N ALA A 23 -3.55 -16.71 0.85
CA ALA A 23 -3.73 -18.10 0.42
C ALA A 23 -3.29 -19.11 1.49
N ALA A 24 -2.14 -18.88 2.13
CA ALA A 24 -1.65 -19.74 3.21
C ALA A 24 -2.56 -19.68 4.45
N LEU A 25 -3.07 -18.50 4.81
CA LEU A 25 -4.03 -18.33 5.92
C LEU A 25 -5.37 -19.03 5.65
N ARG A 26 -5.72 -19.28 4.38
CA ARG A 26 -6.87 -20.10 3.98
C ARG A 26 -6.58 -21.60 3.96
N GLY A 27 -5.37 -22.03 4.31
CA GLY A 27 -4.97 -23.43 4.39
C GLY A 27 -4.49 -24.06 3.08
N LEU A 28 -4.20 -23.25 2.05
CA LEU A 28 -3.66 -23.75 0.79
C LEU A 28 -2.14 -24.00 0.88
N SER A 29 -1.67 -25.01 0.18
CA SER A 29 -0.24 -25.21 -0.07
C SER A 29 0.24 -24.23 -1.16
N VAL A 30 1.14 -23.32 -0.81
CA VAL A 30 1.56 -22.21 -1.69
C VAL A 30 3.05 -22.32 -2.01
N LEU A 31 3.39 -22.18 -3.29
CA LEU A 31 4.75 -21.96 -3.77
C LEU A 31 4.89 -20.50 -4.19
N LEU A 32 5.71 -19.70 -3.51
CA LEU A 32 6.08 -18.36 -3.96
C LEU A 32 7.51 -18.39 -4.52
N CYS A 33 7.68 -17.89 -5.74
CA CYS A 33 8.97 -17.83 -6.42
C CYS A 33 9.30 -16.37 -6.77
N GLU A 34 10.44 -15.90 -6.30
CA GLU A 34 11.03 -14.60 -6.65
C GLU A 34 12.38 -14.84 -7.32
N GLN A 35 12.67 -14.06 -8.37
CA GLN A 35 13.91 -14.17 -9.11
C GLN A 35 15.09 -13.59 -8.32
N ASP A 36 14.86 -12.46 -7.64
CA ASP A 36 15.87 -11.74 -6.86
C ASP A 36 15.59 -11.91 -5.35
N ASP A 37 15.64 -10.80 -4.58
CA ASP A 37 15.24 -10.76 -3.17
C ASP A 37 13.81 -10.23 -3.00
N LEU A 38 13.17 -10.57 -1.89
CA LEU A 38 11.79 -10.18 -1.59
C LEU A 38 11.65 -8.65 -1.59
N GLY A 39 10.67 -8.16 -2.34
CA GLY A 39 10.38 -6.73 -2.43
C GLY A 39 11.44 -5.88 -3.12
N SER A 40 12.48 -6.47 -3.70
CA SER A 40 13.67 -5.77 -4.21
C SER A 40 13.40 -4.73 -5.31
N GLN A 41 12.34 -4.90 -6.11
CA GLN A 41 11.99 -4.00 -7.22
C GLN A 41 11.08 -2.82 -6.78
N THR A 42 9.92 -2.62 -7.41
CA THR A 42 9.02 -1.47 -7.13
C THR A 42 8.59 -1.36 -5.67
N SER A 43 8.50 -2.49 -4.95
CA SER A 43 8.07 -2.51 -3.55
C SER A 43 9.07 -1.78 -2.62
N SER A 44 10.37 -1.86 -2.89
CA SER A 44 11.41 -1.12 -2.17
C SER A 44 11.60 0.32 -2.68
N SER A 45 11.21 0.57 -3.93
CA SER A 45 11.44 1.83 -4.66
C SER A 45 10.25 2.80 -4.63
N SER A 46 9.37 2.67 -3.64
CA SER A 46 8.25 3.61 -3.43
C SER A 46 8.69 4.85 -2.65
N THR A 47 7.81 5.84 -2.55
CA THR A 47 7.97 6.98 -1.61
C THR A 47 7.87 6.54 -0.14
N LYS A 48 7.57 5.27 0.11
CA LYS A 48 7.34 4.67 1.42
C LYS A 48 6.18 5.33 2.18
N LEU A 49 5.17 5.80 1.45
CA LEU A 49 3.98 6.43 2.01
C LEU A 49 2.72 5.58 1.80
N ILE A 50 1.98 5.35 2.88
CA ILE A 50 0.59 4.87 2.83
C ILE A 50 -0.30 6.10 2.90
N HIS A 51 -0.90 6.47 1.77
CA HIS A 51 -1.76 7.65 1.66
C HIS A 51 -3.08 7.33 0.96
N GLY A 52 -4.13 8.09 1.28
CA GLY A 52 -5.45 7.94 0.68
C GLY A 52 -5.56 8.49 -0.76
N GLY A 53 -4.45 8.87 -1.39
CA GLY A 53 -4.51 9.35 -2.76
C GLY A 53 -5.19 10.72 -2.95
N LEU A 54 -4.84 11.75 -2.17
CA LEU A 54 -5.53 13.06 -2.18
C LEU A 54 -5.77 13.65 -3.58
N ARG A 55 -4.79 13.55 -4.49
CA ARG A 55 -4.90 14.02 -5.87
C ARG A 55 -6.05 13.38 -6.65
N TYR A 56 -6.39 12.12 -6.35
CA TYR A 56 -7.42 11.41 -7.09
C TYR A 56 -8.84 11.93 -6.84
N LEU A 57 -9.03 12.76 -5.81
CA LEU A 57 -10.29 13.50 -5.62
C LEU A 57 -10.56 14.48 -6.76
N GLU A 58 -9.53 15.02 -7.43
CA GLU A 58 -9.70 15.89 -8.61
C GLU A 58 -10.32 15.13 -9.80
N TYR A 59 -10.14 13.80 -9.84
CA TYR A 59 -10.71 12.91 -10.84
C TYR A 59 -12.01 12.24 -10.37
N TYR A 60 -12.56 12.64 -9.22
CA TYR A 60 -13.78 12.08 -8.63
C TYR A 60 -13.69 10.57 -8.32
N ASP A 61 -12.48 10.03 -8.11
CA ASP A 61 -12.28 8.62 -7.75
C ASP A 61 -12.45 8.40 -6.23
N PHE A 62 -13.67 8.66 -5.74
CA PHE A 62 -13.99 8.58 -4.32
C PHE A 62 -13.90 7.16 -3.77
N ALA A 63 -14.20 6.15 -4.59
CA ALA A 63 -14.17 4.76 -4.18
C ALA A 63 -12.75 4.31 -3.84
N MET A 64 -11.77 4.67 -4.69
CA MET A 64 -10.37 4.34 -4.43
C MET A 64 -9.84 5.09 -3.21
N VAL A 65 -10.11 6.40 -3.10
CA VAL A 65 -9.69 7.22 -1.95
C VAL A 65 -10.23 6.66 -0.64
N LYS A 66 -11.53 6.31 -0.60
CA LYS A 66 -12.14 5.69 0.58
C LYS A 66 -11.45 4.38 0.95
N LYS A 67 -11.28 3.47 -0.02
CA LYS A 67 -10.64 2.18 0.21
C LYS A 67 -9.22 2.35 0.76
N ALA A 68 -8.43 3.26 0.20
CA ALA A 68 -7.08 3.52 0.66
C ALA A 68 -7.03 4.08 2.09
N LEU A 69 -7.99 4.91 2.48
CA LEU A 69 -8.11 5.43 3.85
C LEU A 69 -8.53 4.36 4.87
N ASP A 70 -9.44 3.46 4.48
CA ASP A 70 -9.89 2.35 5.31
C ASP A 70 -8.75 1.33 5.53
N GLU A 71 -8.07 0.90 4.45
CA GLU A 71 -6.93 -0.04 4.51
C GLU A 71 -5.77 0.50 5.36
N ARG A 72 -5.53 1.81 5.32
CA ARG A 72 -4.51 2.46 6.15
C ARG A 72 -4.72 2.20 7.65
N GLN A 73 -5.97 2.21 8.12
CA GLN A 73 -6.27 1.91 9.53
C GLN A 73 -6.02 0.44 9.86
N ILE A 74 -6.35 -0.46 8.93
CA ILE A 74 -6.09 -1.90 9.06
C ILE A 74 -4.58 -2.14 9.15
N LEU A 75 -3.80 -1.57 8.23
CA LEU A 75 -2.34 -1.72 8.21
C LEU A 75 -1.68 -1.18 9.48
N LEU A 76 -2.15 -0.05 10.02
CA LEU A 76 -1.66 0.49 11.29
C LEU A 76 -1.88 -0.49 12.46
N GLN A 77 -3.00 -1.21 12.46
CA GLN A 77 -3.30 -2.22 13.48
C GLN A 77 -2.47 -3.50 13.28
N GLN A 78 -2.25 -3.92 12.02
CA GLN A 78 -1.52 -5.15 11.68
C GLN A 78 0.00 -5.02 11.86
N ALA A 79 0.58 -3.88 11.50
CA ALA A 79 2.03 -3.65 11.54
C ALA A 79 2.40 -2.32 12.24
N PRO A 80 2.02 -2.12 13.51
CA PRO A 80 2.28 -0.87 14.24
C PRO A 80 3.77 -0.58 14.45
N HIS A 81 4.64 -1.59 14.30
CA HIS A 81 6.09 -1.48 14.41
C HIS A 81 6.77 -1.03 13.10
N LEU A 82 6.05 -1.03 11.97
CA LEU A 82 6.56 -0.58 10.67
C LEU A 82 5.87 0.71 10.19
N ILE A 83 4.64 0.96 10.67
CA ILE A 83 3.75 1.99 10.14
C ILE A 83 3.49 3.06 11.19
N HIS A 84 3.80 4.32 10.84
CA HIS A 84 3.67 5.45 11.75
C HIS A 84 2.96 6.65 11.10
N PRO A 85 2.08 7.36 11.82
CA PRO A 85 1.44 8.56 11.32
C PRO A 85 2.46 9.69 11.15
N ILE A 86 2.36 10.40 10.04
CA ILE A 86 3.15 11.60 9.73
C ILE A 86 2.21 12.76 9.36
N LEU A 87 2.62 13.97 9.69
CA LEU A 87 1.93 15.20 9.27
C LEU A 87 2.35 15.55 7.85
N PHE A 88 1.38 15.73 6.97
CA PHE A 88 1.57 16.22 5.62
C PHE A 88 1.03 17.64 5.48
N VAL A 89 1.90 18.58 5.12
CA VAL A 89 1.56 19.99 4.93
C VAL A 89 1.44 20.27 3.45
N LEU A 90 0.26 20.67 3.01
CA LEU A 90 0.04 21.09 1.62
C LEU A 90 0.10 22.62 1.52
N PRO A 91 1.17 23.20 0.93
CA PRO A 91 1.26 24.64 0.75
C PRO A 91 0.23 25.14 -0.27
N HIS A 92 -0.49 26.20 0.08
CA HIS A 92 -1.43 26.83 -0.83
C HIS A 92 -0.70 27.63 -1.92
N LYS A 93 -1.04 27.40 -3.19
CA LYS A 93 -0.56 28.19 -4.33
C LYS A 93 -1.75 28.85 -5.03
N LYS A 94 -1.73 30.18 -5.14
CA LYS A 94 -2.83 31.01 -5.68
C LYS A 94 -3.01 30.97 -7.20
N THR A 95 -2.22 30.17 -7.94
CA THR A 95 -2.23 30.21 -9.40
C THR A 95 -3.25 29.21 -9.96
N GLU A 96 -4.33 29.78 -10.53
CA GLU A 96 -5.42 29.17 -11.30
C GLU A 96 -6.39 28.20 -10.57
N GLY A 97 -7.52 28.78 -10.13
CA GLY A 97 -8.83 28.12 -10.23
C GLY A 97 -9.42 27.43 -8.99
N LEU A 98 -8.61 26.96 -8.05
CA LEU A 98 -9.11 26.26 -6.85
C LEU A 98 -8.73 27.01 -5.56
N SER A 99 -9.74 27.63 -4.95
CA SER A 99 -9.63 28.27 -3.63
C SER A 99 -9.60 27.18 -2.56
N GLY A 100 -8.44 26.91 -1.95
CA GLY A 100 -8.31 25.89 -0.91
C GLY A 100 -7.31 26.30 0.18
N CYS A 101 -7.77 26.34 1.44
CA CYS A 101 -6.95 26.56 2.64
C CYS A 101 -5.70 25.66 2.68
N CYS A 102 -4.65 26.09 3.37
CA CYS A 102 -3.59 25.19 3.83
C CYS A 102 -4.22 23.97 4.50
N ALA A 103 -4.08 22.79 3.88
CA ALA A 103 -4.65 21.56 4.39
C ALA A 103 -3.57 20.77 5.14
N LEU A 104 -3.90 20.34 6.36
CA LEU A 104 -3.16 19.33 7.09
C LEU A 104 -3.80 17.98 6.80
N ALA A 105 -3.02 17.05 6.25
CA ALA A 105 -3.44 15.66 6.07
C ALA A 105 -2.54 14.75 6.90
N TYR A 106 -3.11 13.69 7.47
CA TYR A 106 -2.32 12.61 8.04
C TYR A 106 -1.99 11.60 6.93
N ILE A 107 -0.70 11.37 6.71
CA ILE A 107 -0.17 10.28 5.87
C ILE A 107 0.53 9.30 6.82
N PHE A 108 0.86 8.09 6.36
CA PHE A 108 1.67 7.17 7.13
C PHE A 108 2.93 6.81 6.36
N THR A 109 4.04 6.60 7.06
CA THR A 109 5.28 6.10 6.47
C THR A 109 5.45 4.61 6.75
N ILE A 110 6.11 3.92 5.84
CA ILE A 110 6.72 2.60 6.05
C ILE A 110 8.23 2.86 6.16
N ILE A 111 8.92 2.22 7.10
CA ILE A 111 10.39 2.32 7.21
C ILE A 111 11.05 1.43 6.15
#